data_AF-A0A3S1PI24-F1
#
_entry.id   AF-A0A3S1PI24-F1
#
_cell.length_a   1.000
_cell.length_b   1.000
_cell.length_c   1.000
_cell.angle_alpha   90.00
_cell.angle_beta   90.00
_cell.angle_gamma   90.00
#
_symmetry.space_group_name_H-M   'P 1'
#
loop_
_entity.id
_entity.type
_entity.pdbx_description
1 polymer ?
#
loop_
_entity_poly.entity_id
_entity_poly.type
_entity_poly.pdbx_seq_one_letter_code
_entity_poly.pdbx_strand_id
1 'polypeptide(L)'
;ALVNGITEFIDADTEEARLAAERPLHVIEGPLMAGMNVVGDLFGAGKMFLPQVVKSARVMKQAVAGLLPHMEAEKLANAANGIDNGERQTAGKILMATVKGDVHDIGKNIVGVVLACNNYEIIDLGVMVPAAKILQTARDQNVDIIGLSGLITPSLDEMVHMAAEMEREGFDIPLLIGGATTSRVHTAVKIHPRYTKGQTVYVTDASRAVGVVSSLLSNETKGGYVDTVRTEYKKVADAHARSEADKQRLPLAKARANAHRIDWSAYEPPKPSFTGVKVFENWDLTELARYIDWTPFFQTWELKGRYPKILEDEAQGAAARQLFEDAQAMLKQIIAEKWFAPRGVVGFWPANAVGDDIRLFTDEKRSQELATFFTLRQQLTKRDGKANVALADFVAPAECGKPDYIGGFIVTAGIEEVAIAERFERANDDYSSIMVKALADRFAEAFAERMHEKVRKEFWGYASDEALAPDELIGEPYRGIRPAPGYPAQPDHTEKATLFRLLDGERNAGVSLTESYAMWPGSSVSGIYLAHPESYYFGVAKVERDQVEDYARRKAMPLAEVERWLGPILNYVPAHYAEAAE
;
A
#
# COMPACT_ATOMS: atom_id res chain seq x y z
N ALA A 1 13.26 18.06 -25.95
CA ALA A 1 13.61 17.58 -24.60
C ALA A 1 12.46 16.83 -23.91
N LEU A 2 11.30 17.47 -23.67
CA LEU A 2 10.20 16.93 -22.84
C LEU A 2 9.73 15.51 -23.18
N VAL A 3 9.22 15.29 -24.40
CA VAL A 3 8.60 14.00 -24.81
C VAL A 3 9.53 12.80 -24.62
N ASN A 4 10.83 13.01 -24.77
CA ASN A 4 11.85 11.96 -24.64
C ASN A 4 12.52 11.94 -23.26
N GLY A 5 12.13 12.81 -22.33
CA GLY A 5 12.70 12.86 -20.98
C GLY A 5 14.19 13.23 -20.92
N ILE A 6 14.67 14.04 -21.87
CA ILE A 6 16.09 14.44 -21.97
C ILE A 6 16.36 15.67 -21.10
N THR A 7 17.24 15.53 -20.11
CA THR A 7 17.61 16.61 -19.16
C THR A 7 18.91 17.32 -19.52
N GLU A 8 19.78 16.73 -20.36
CA GLU A 8 21.15 17.22 -20.61
C GLU A 8 21.23 18.68 -21.09
N PHE A 9 20.26 19.12 -21.89
CA PHE A 9 20.22 20.46 -22.47
C PHE A 9 19.12 21.35 -21.89
N ILE A 10 18.41 20.90 -20.84
CA ILE A 10 17.17 21.56 -20.41
C ILE A 10 17.39 22.99 -19.93
N ASP A 11 18.49 23.26 -19.22
CA ASP A 11 18.80 24.60 -18.71
C ASP A 11 19.10 25.56 -19.88
N ALA A 12 19.89 25.12 -20.86
CA ALA A 12 20.25 25.90 -22.03
C ALA A 12 19.03 26.17 -22.94
N ASP A 13 18.25 25.13 -23.25
CA ASP A 13 17.04 25.23 -24.07
C ASP A 13 16.00 26.15 -23.41
N THR A 14 15.85 26.06 -22.08
CA THR A 14 14.90 26.88 -21.32
C THR A 14 15.34 28.34 -21.28
N GLU A 15 16.63 28.62 -21.09
CA GLU A 15 17.15 29.99 -21.09
C GLU A 15 17.06 30.64 -22.47
N GLU A 16 17.35 29.90 -23.55
CA GLU A 16 17.16 30.39 -24.92
C GLU A 16 15.69 30.75 -25.17
N ALA A 17 14.76 29.86 -24.80
CA ALA A 17 13.33 30.12 -24.93
C ALA A 17 12.88 31.31 -24.06
N ARG A 18 13.45 31.48 -22.87
CA ARG A 18 13.15 32.62 -21.97
C ARG A 18 13.61 33.95 -22.57
N LEU A 19 14.76 33.98 -23.22
CA LEU A 19 15.28 35.17 -23.90
C LEU A 19 14.46 35.54 -25.15
N ALA A 20 13.88 34.53 -25.81
CA ALA A 20 13.01 34.73 -26.96
C ALA A 20 11.55 35.08 -26.60
N ALA A 21 11.13 34.83 -25.36
CA ALA A 21 9.78 35.08 -24.89
C ALA A 21 9.64 36.47 -24.24
N GLU A 22 8.47 37.10 -24.40
CA GLU A 22 8.17 38.39 -23.75
C GLU A 22 8.15 38.28 -22.22
N ARG A 23 7.69 37.14 -21.70
CA ARG A 23 7.58 36.86 -20.27
C ARG A 23 8.08 35.45 -19.99
N PRO A 24 8.86 35.21 -18.92
CA PRO A 24 9.21 33.87 -18.45
C PRO A 24 8.03 32.90 -18.38
N LEU A 25 6.84 33.36 -17.97
CA LEU A 25 5.63 32.55 -17.91
C LEU A 25 5.22 31.97 -19.28
N HIS A 26 5.46 32.68 -20.39
CA HIS A 26 5.11 32.22 -21.73
C HIS A 26 5.94 31.00 -22.18
N VAL A 27 7.12 30.77 -21.59
CA VAL A 27 7.89 29.54 -21.83
C VAL A 27 7.15 28.32 -21.23
N ILE A 28 6.51 28.51 -20.08
CA ILE A 28 5.69 27.48 -19.44
C ILE A 28 4.43 27.23 -20.26
N GLU A 29 3.64 28.28 -20.48
CA GLU A 29 2.33 28.18 -21.17
C GLU A 29 2.44 27.83 -22.67
N GLY A 30 3.59 28.10 -23.29
CA GLY A 30 3.87 27.78 -24.68
C GLY A 30 4.59 26.44 -24.86
N PRO A 31 5.92 26.44 -25.10
CA PRO A 31 6.64 25.23 -25.52
C PRO A 31 6.62 24.10 -24.49
N LEU A 32 6.67 24.40 -23.18
CA LEU A 32 6.65 23.35 -22.16
C LEU A 32 5.28 22.66 -22.09
N MET A 33 4.19 23.42 -22.00
CA MET A 33 2.84 22.85 -22.01
C MET A 33 2.50 22.15 -23.33
N ALA A 34 2.96 22.66 -24.47
CA ALA A 34 2.81 21.98 -25.75
C ALA A 34 3.49 20.59 -25.75
N GLY A 35 4.69 20.49 -25.17
CA GLY A 35 5.37 19.21 -25.00
C GLY A 35 4.62 18.25 -24.08
N MET A 36 4.05 18.75 -22.99
CA MET A 36 3.27 17.94 -22.05
C MET A 36 1.94 17.46 -22.61
N ASN A 37 1.27 18.26 -23.44
CA ASN A 37 0.07 17.83 -24.15
C ASN A 37 0.36 16.61 -25.05
N VAL A 38 1.48 16.62 -25.77
CA VAL A 38 1.91 15.46 -26.58
C VAL A 38 2.17 14.24 -25.70
N VAL A 39 2.80 14.41 -24.52
CA VAL A 39 3.00 13.31 -23.55
C VAL A 39 1.64 12.75 -23.08
N GLY A 40 0.69 13.62 -22.74
CA GLY A 40 -0.66 13.25 -22.34
C GLY A 40 -1.40 12.47 -23.43
N ASP A 41 -1.35 12.94 -24.67
CA ASP A 41 -1.98 12.29 -25.83
C ASP A 41 -1.38 10.89 -26.09
N LEU A 42 -0.04 10.77 -26.02
CA LEU A 42 0.64 9.49 -26.22
C LEU A 42 0.34 8.51 -25.08
N PHE A 43 0.27 8.98 -23.84
CA PHE A 43 -0.08 8.17 -22.68
C PHE A 43 -1.54 7.69 -22.76
N GLY A 44 -2.48 8.60 -23.07
CA GLY A 44 -3.89 8.26 -23.27
C GLY A 44 -4.13 7.30 -24.43
N ALA A 45 -3.30 7.35 -25.48
CA ALA A 45 -3.34 6.42 -26.61
C ALA A 45 -2.61 5.09 -26.35
N GLY A 46 -2.00 4.90 -25.17
CA GLY A 46 -1.22 3.69 -24.84
C GLY A 46 0.08 3.55 -25.64
N LYS A 47 0.62 4.65 -26.17
CA LYS A 47 1.89 4.70 -26.93
C LYS A 47 3.07 5.17 -26.09
N MET A 48 2.80 5.70 -24.90
CA MET A 48 3.76 6.06 -23.87
C MET A 48 3.31 5.43 -22.55
N PHE A 49 4.26 5.09 -21.70
CA PHE A 49 4.00 4.42 -20.42
C PHE A 49 4.49 5.25 -19.25
N LEU A 50 4.03 4.91 -18.04
CA LEU A 50 4.28 5.69 -16.85
C LEU A 50 5.77 6.04 -16.61
N PRO A 51 6.75 5.13 -16.77
CA PRO A 51 8.17 5.48 -16.63
C PRO A 51 8.60 6.67 -17.49
N GLN A 52 8.09 6.75 -18.72
CA GLN A 52 8.42 7.82 -19.67
C GLN A 52 7.70 9.13 -19.31
N VAL A 53 6.45 9.04 -18.83
CA VAL A 53 5.68 10.20 -18.35
C VAL A 53 6.39 10.85 -17.17
N VAL A 54 6.85 10.06 -16.19
CA VAL A 54 7.59 10.58 -15.03
C VAL A 54 8.93 11.18 -15.44
N LYS A 55 9.65 10.58 -16.40
CA LYS A 55 10.87 11.19 -16.97
C LYS A 55 10.59 12.52 -17.67
N SER A 56 9.46 12.64 -18.37
CA SER A 56 9.03 13.89 -19.02
C SER A 56 8.69 14.97 -17.98
N ALA A 57 7.99 14.58 -16.91
CA ALA A 57 7.66 15.45 -15.78
C ALA A 57 8.90 16.03 -15.09
N ARG A 58 9.94 15.20 -14.92
CA ARG A 58 11.25 15.65 -14.39
C ARG A 58 11.84 16.78 -15.24
N VAL A 59 11.86 16.62 -16.56
CA VAL A 59 12.35 17.66 -17.48
C VAL A 59 11.52 18.94 -17.33
N MET A 60 10.19 18.82 -17.21
CA MET A 60 9.29 19.95 -16.99
C MET A 60 9.61 20.68 -15.68
N LYS A 61 9.75 19.95 -14.56
CA LYS A 61 10.05 20.54 -13.26
C LYS A 61 11.40 21.26 -13.24
N GLN A 62 12.43 20.67 -13.87
CA GLN A 62 13.75 21.30 -13.98
C GLN A 62 13.70 22.61 -14.78
N ALA A 63 13.00 22.61 -15.92
CA ALA A 63 12.80 23.83 -16.70
C ALA A 63 12.05 24.92 -15.90
N VAL A 64 10.95 24.57 -15.24
CA VAL A 64 10.19 25.51 -14.40
C VAL A 64 11.03 26.03 -13.25
N ALA A 65 11.83 25.18 -12.59
CA ALA A 65 12.74 25.59 -11.53
C ALA A 65 13.75 26.64 -12.00
N GLY A 66 14.29 26.51 -13.22
CA GLY A 66 15.15 27.52 -13.84
C GLY A 66 14.43 28.85 -14.12
N LEU A 67 13.13 28.83 -14.41
CA LEU A 67 12.34 30.02 -14.71
C LEU A 67 11.85 30.78 -13.46
N LEU A 68 11.70 30.09 -12.32
CA LEU A 68 11.15 30.67 -11.08
C LEU A 68 11.84 31.98 -10.64
N PRO A 69 13.18 32.09 -10.56
CA PRO A 69 13.84 33.33 -10.17
C PRO A 69 13.50 34.51 -11.08
N HIS A 70 13.31 34.26 -12.38
CA HIS A 70 12.95 35.27 -13.35
C HIS A 70 11.49 35.71 -13.21
N MET A 71 10.59 34.76 -12.93
CA MET A 71 9.18 35.05 -12.65
C MET A 71 9.01 35.86 -11.35
N GLU A 72 9.77 35.54 -10.30
CA GLU A 72 9.77 36.29 -9.05
C GLU A 72 10.30 37.72 -9.25
N ALA A 73 11.41 37.88 -9.99
CA ALA A 73 11.95 39.19 -10.33
C ALA A 73 10.96 40.03 -11.16
N GLU A 74 10.29 39.42 -12.14
CA GLU A 74 9.23 40.06 -12.93
C GLU A 74 8.05 40.47 -12.04
N LYS A 75 7.59 39.59 -11.13
CA LYS A 75 6.49 39.88 -10.20
C LYS A 75 6.83 41.05 -9.28
N LEU A 76 8.04 41.08 -8.73
CA LEU A 76 8.53 42.19 -7.90
C LEU A 76 8.62 43.50 -8.67
N ALA A 77 9.15 43.47 -9.91
CA ALA A 77 9.24 44.65 -10.77
C ALA A 77 7.87 45.21 -11.14
N ASN A 78 6.90 44.35 -11.44
CA ASN A 78 5.54 44.77 -11.79
C ASN A 78 4.73 45.23 -10.57
N ALA A 79 4.90 44.59 -9.41
CA ALA A 79 4.35 45.08 -8.15
C ALA A 79 4.88 46.48 -7.79
N ALA A 80 6.17 46.77 -8.03
CA ALA A 80 6.75 48.10 -7.85
C ALA A 80 6.18 49.15 -8.83
N ASN A 81 5.67 48.71 -9.99
CA ASN A 81 5.05 49.57 -11.00
C ASN A 81 3.51 49.63 -10.89
N GLY A 82 2.91 49.01 -9.88
CA GLY A 82 1.46 48.95 -9.70
C GLY A 82 0.72 48.13 -10.76
N ILE A 83 1.42 47.24 -11.46
CA ILE A 83 0.88 46.36 -12.50
C ILE A 83 0.60 45.00 -11.87
N ASP A 84 -0.67 44.60 -11.85
CA ASP A 84 -1.07 43.24 -11.46
C ASP A 84 -0.88 42.31 -12.66
N ASN A 85 0.16 41.47 -12.59
CA ASN A 85 0.35 40.41 -13.56
C ASN A 85 -0.52 39.25 -13.12
N GLY A 86 -1.56 38.93 -13.92
CA GLY A 86 -2.44 37.80 -13.66
C GLY A 86 -1.67 36.55 -13.22
N GLU A 87 -2.21 35.87 -12.21
CA GLU A 87 -1.62 34.65 -11.66
C GLU A 87 -1.52 33.57 -12.74
N ARG A 88 -0.55 32.66 -12.57
CA ARG A 88 -0.39 31.48 -13.42
C ARG A 88 -1.74 30.77 -13.52
N GLN A 89 -2.28 30.64 -14.73
CA GLN A 89 -3.55 29.93 -14.94
C GLN A 89 -3.30 28.42 -14.92
N THR A 90 -3.71 27.78 -13.82
CA THR A 90 -3.70 26.32 -13.68
C THR A 90 -5.06 25.75 -14.07
N ALA A 91 -5.08 24.49 -14.52
CA ALA A 91 -6.33 23.78 -14.85
C ALA A 91 -7.21 23.47 -13.61
N GLY A 92 -6.64 23.61 -12.41
CA GLY A 92 -7.29 23.41 -11.11
C GLY A 92 -6.26 23.07 -10.04
N LYS A 93 -6.63 23.22 -8.78
CA LYS A 93 -5.80 22.96 -7.61
C LYS A 93 -6.29 21.72 -6.87
N ILE A 94 -5.40 20.76 -6.65
CA ILE A 94 -5.73 19.45 -6.10
C ILE A 94 -4.88 19.21 -4.86
N LEU A 95 -5.54 18.97 -3.74
CA LEU A 95 -4.88 18.55 -2.51
C LEU A 95 -4.80 17.03 -2.46
N MET A 96 -3.62 16.48 -2.23
CA MET A 96 -3.38 15.05 -2.10
C MET A 96 -2.79 14.71 -0.73
N ALA A 97 -3.26 13.63 -0.13
CA ALA A 97 -2.75 13.14 1.14
C ALA A 97 -2.84 11.62 1.25
N THR A 98 -1.83 10.98 1.84
CA THR A 98 -2.00 9.63 2.39
C THR A 98 -2.62 9.77 3.77
N VAL A 99 -3.71 9.04 3.99
CA VAL A 99 -4.57 9.21 5.17
C VAL A 99 -3.84 8.89 6.48
N LYS A 100 -4.44 9.33 7.59
CA LYS A 100 -3.93 9.17 8.94
C LYS A 100 -3.49 7.73 9.22
N GLY A 101 -2.31 7.58 9.83
CA GLY A 101 -1.72 6.30 10.22
C GLY A 101 -1.20 5.43 9.07
N ASP A 102 -1.34 5.84 7.81
CA ASP A 102 -0.76 5.16 6.64
C ASP A 102 0.49 5.89 6.14
N VAL A 103 1.48 5.14 5.68
CA VAL A 103 2.85 5.63 5.39
C VAL A 103 3.26 5.50 3.93
N HIS A 104 2.50 4.76 3.12
CA HIS A 104 2.92 4.46 1.74
C HIS A 104 2.40 5.53 0.79
N ASP A 105 3.30 6.04 -0.07
CA ASP A 105 3.02 7.19 -0.93
C ASP A 105 3.41 7.01 -2.40
N ILE A 106 4.00 5.89 -2.81
CA ILE A 106 4.48 5.69 -4.19
C ILE A 106 3.36 5.95 -5.21
N GLY A 107 2.19 5.34 -5.02
CA GLY A 107 1.04 5.55 -5.91
C GLY A 107 0.49 6.99 -5.87
N LYS A 108 0.49 7.64 -4.70
CA LYS A 108 0.10 9.05 -4.55
C LYS A 108 1.03 9.96 -5.36
N ASN A 109 2.34 9.74 -5.24
CA ASN A 109 3.34 10.56 -5.91
C ASN A 109 3.26 10.40 -7.43
N ILE A 110 3.02 9.17 -7.90
CA ILE A 110 2.74 8.89 -9.31
C ILE A 110 1.53 9.68 -9.81
N VAL A 111 0.41 9.64 -9.10
CA VAL A 111 -0.80 10.40 -9.47
C VAL A 111 -0.55 11.90 -9.45
N GLY A 112 0.15 12.42 -8.44
CA GLY A 112 0.52 13.83 -8.35
C GLY A 112 1.38 14.28 -9.53
N VAL A 113 2.38 13.50 -9.91
CA VAL A 113 3.21 13.77 -11.09
C VAL A 113 2.37 13.78 -12.37
N VAL A 114 1.51 12.77 -12.58
CA VAL A 114 0.66 12.67 -13.76
C VAL A 114 -0.35 13.83 -13.85
N LEU A 115 -0.92 14.27 -12.73
CA LEU A 115 -1.82 15.44 -12.72
C LEU A 115 -1.05 16.75 -12.95
N ALA A 116 0.15 16.91 -12.36
CA ALA A 116 1.00 18.07 -12.63
C ALA A 116 1.37 18.18 -14.13
N CYS A 117 1.59 17.05 -14.80
CA CYS A 117 1.80 17.00 -16.25
C CYS A 117 0.62 17.55 -17.07
N ASN A 118 -0.58 17.61 -16.49
CA ASN A 118 -1.79 18.13 -17.13
C ASN A 118 -2.17 19.53 -16.62
N ASN A 119 -1.18 20.31 -16.17
CA ASN A 119 -1.32 21.68 -15.67
C ASN A 119 -2.20 21.86 -14.42
N TYR A 120 -2.36 20.80 -13.61
CA TYR A 120 -2.96 20.93 -12.28
C TYR A 120 -1.91 21.36 -11.24
N GLU A 121 -2.29 22.22 -10.30
CA GLU A 121 -1.48 22.52 -9.13
C GLU A 121 -1.70 21.43 -8.07
N ILE A 122 -0.61 20.79 -7.63
CA ILE A 122 -0.69 19.68 -6.67
C ILE A 122 -0.12 20.13 -5.33
N ILE A 123 -0.96 20.04 -4.30
CA ILE A 123 -0.57 20.27 -2.91
C ILE A 123 -0.52 18.91 -2.22
N ASP A 124 0.69 18.37 -2.07
CA ASP A 124 0.92 17.10 -1.40
C ASP A 124 1.20 17.32 0.09
N LEU A 125 0.33 16.82 0.96
CA LEU A 125 0.49 16.92 2.41
C LEU A 125 1.38 15.81 3.00
N GLY A 126 1.85 14.88 2.17
CA GLY A 126 2.66 13.74 2.58
C GLY A 126 1.81 12.59 3.13
N VAL A 127 2.33 11.94 4.17
CA VAL A 127 1.78 10.73 4.76
C VAL A 127 1.33 10.91 6.20
N MET A 128 0.52 9.99 6.70
CA MET A 128 -0.07 10.03 8.05
C MET A 128 -0.82 11.34 8.34
N VAL A 129 -1.53 11.89 7.36
CA VAL A 129 -2.12 13.22 7.49
C VAL A 129 -3.50 13.17 8.16
N PRO A 130 -3.73 13.86 9.29
CA PRO A 130 -5.04 13.90 9.94
C PRO A 130 -6.09 14.63 9.09
N ALA A 131 -7.34 14.15 9.13
CA ALA A 131 -8.48 14.74 8.42
C ALA A 131 -8.61 16.26 8.67
N ALA A 132 -8.45 16.70 9.92
CA ALA A 132 -8.50 18.13 10.27
C ALA A 132 -7.46 18.98 9.51
N LYS A 133 -6.23 18.46 9.34
CA LYS A 133 -5.18 19.16 8.58
C LYS A 133 -5.50 19.20 7.08
N ILE A 134 -6.05 18.10 6.54
CA ILE A 134 -6.51 18.02 5.14
C ILE A 134 -7.57 19.08 4.88
N LEU A 135 -8.62 19.13 5.71
CA LEU A 135 -9.73 20.10 5.55
C LEU A 135 -9.28 21.55 5.75
N GLN A 136 -8.46 21.80 6.77
CA GLN A 136 -7.94 23.15 7.01
C GLN A 136 -7.14 23.64 5.82
N THR A 137 -6.20 22.83 5.34
CA THR A 137 -5.38 23.21 4.18
C THR A 137 -6.21 23.35 2.90
N ALA A 138 -7.21 22.49 2.71
CA ALA A 138 -8.12 22.58 1.56
C ALA A 138 -8.85 23.94 1.50
N ARG A 139 -9.26 24.49 2.65
CA ARG A 139 -9.84 25.84 2.75
C ARG A 139 -8.81 26.92 2.52
N ASP A 140 -7.70 26.86 3.26
CA ASP A 140 -6.67 27.90 3.23
C ASP A 140 -6.09 28.10 1.82
N GLN A 141 -6.05 27.01 1.05
CA GLN A 141 -5.51 27.00 -0.30
C GLN A 141 -6.59 27.10 -1.39
N ASN A 142 -7.88 27.12 -1.02
CA ASN A 142 -9.03 27.11 -1.94
C ASN A 142 -8.90 26.03 -3.01
N VAL A 143 -8.75 24.78 -2.59
CA VAL A 143 -8.53 23.65 -3.51
C VAL A 143 -9.84 23.22 -4.16
N ASP A 144 -9.76 22.77 -5.41
CA ASP A 144 -10.91 22.36 -6.20
C ASP A 144 -11.26 20.88 -6.00
N ILE A 145 -10.29 20.05 -5.59
CA ILE A 145 -10.45 18.60 -5.35
C ILE A 145 -9.57 18.16 -4.18
N ILE A 146 -10.08 17.23 -3.37
CA ILE A 146 -9.28 16.48 -2.39
C ILE A 146 -9.09 15.04 -2.89
N GLY A 147 -7.87 14.54 -2.91
CA GLY A 147 -7.51 13.15 -3.23
C GLY A 147 -6.88 12.43 -2.04
N LEU A 148 -7.41 11.26 -1.70
CA LEU A 148 -6.91 10.44 -0.60
C LEU A 148 -6.26 9.15 -1.11
N SER A 149 -5.15 8.78 -0.48
CA SER A 149 -4.44 7.53 -0.72
C SER A 149 -4.40 6.65 0.53
N GLY A 150 -4.50 5.33 0.34
CA GLY A 150 -4.35 4.34 1.42
C GLY A 150 -3.90 2.98 0.88
N LEU A 151 -2.96 2.34 1.59
CA LEU A 151 -2.43 1.01 1.32
C LEU A 151 -3.04 -0.06 2.22
N ILE A 152 -3.28 0.25 3.50
CA ILE A 152 -3.73 -0.75 4.48
C ILE A 152 -5.24 -0.70 4.71
N THR A 153 -5.80 -1.76 5.28
CA THR A 153 -7.26 -1.85 5.45
C THR A 153 -7.83 -0.85 6.48
N PRO A 154 -7.12 -0.45 7.56
CA PRO A 154 -7.56 0.64 8.44
C PRO A 154 -7.71 1.99 7.73
N SER A 155 -6.96 2.22 6.64
CA SER A 155 -7.03 3.45 5.85
C SER A 155 -8.40 3.65 5.20
N LEU A 156 -9.14 2.57 4.96
CA LEU A 156 -10.50 2.65 4.42
C LEU A 156 -11.45 3.34 5.40
N ASP A 157 -11.33 3.08 6.71
CA ASP A 157 -12.16 3.72 7.72
C ASP A 157 -11.82 5.22 7.85
N GLU A 158 -10.54 5.59 7.73
CA GLU A 158 -10.11 6.99 7.68
C GLU A 158 -10.70 7.72 6.45
N MET A 159 -10.84 7.05 5.30
CA MET A 159 -11.50 7.62 4.13
C MET A 159 -13.01 7.79 4.32
N VAL A 160 -13.67 6.85 5.01
CA VAL A 160 -15.09 6.98 5.40
C VAL A 160 -15.27 8.15 6.38
N HIS A 161 -14.39 8.26 7.38
CA HIS A 161 -14.37 9.38 8.32
C HIS A 161 -14.17 10.70 7.59
N MET A 162 -13.22 10.78 6.64
CA MET A 162 -12.98 11.97 5.84
C MET A 162 -14.24 12.40 5.06
N ALA A 163 -14.93 11.47 4.40
CA ALA A 163 -16.17 11.78 3.70
C ALA A 163 -17.26 12.35 4.63
N ALA A 164 -17.42 11.77 5.83
CA ALA A 164 -18.36 12.26 6.83
C ALA A 164 -17.98 13.66 7.37
N GLU A 165 -16.69 13.91 7.60
CA GLU A 165 -16.20 15.21 8.06
C GLU A 165 -16.35 16.30 6.97
N MET A 166 -16.11 15.95 5.70
CA MET A 166 -16.39 16.86 4.57
C MET A 166 -17.86 17.28 4.52
N GLU A 167 -18.78 16.33 4.71
CA GLU A 167 -20.23 16.61 4.77
C GLU A 167 -20.59 17.52 5.97
N ARG A 168 -20.11 17.14 7.17
CA ARG A 168 -20.31 17.85 8.44
C ARG A 168 -19.82 19.30 8.34
N GLU A 169 -18.67 19.49 7.72
CA GLU A 169 -18.03 20.79 7.59
C GLU A 169 -18.43 21.58 6.33
N GLY A 170 -19.34 21.03 5.52
CA GLY A 170 -19.99 21.74 4.42
C GLY A 170 -19.17 21.90 3.15
N PHE A 171 -18.20 21.02 2.92
CA PHE A 171 -17.53 20.94 1.61
C PHE A 171 -18.51 20.49 0.52
N ASP A 172 -18.29 20.96 -0.70
CA ASP A 172 -19.03 20.57 -1.91
C ASP A 172 -18.11 20.20 -3.09
N ILE A 173 -16.80 20.31 -2.90
CA ILE A 173 -15.78 19.90 -3.87
C ILE A 173 -15.69 18.36 -4.00
N PRO A 174 -15.26 17.82 -5.16
CA PRO A 174 -15.08 16.38 -5.34
C PRO A 174 -14.04 15.75 -4.39
N LEU A 175 -14.29 14.50 -4.04
CA LEU A 175 -13.41 13.65 -3.24
C LEU A 175 -12.93 12.46 -4.09
N LEU A 176 -11.63 12.36 -4.37
CA LEU A 176 -11.04 11.23 -5.05
C LEU A 176 -10.49 10.20 -4.05
N ILE A 177 -10.80 8.94 -4.29
CA ILE A 177 -10.37 7.81 -3.47
C ILE A 177 -9.49 6.88 -4.31
N GLY A 178 -8.28 6.58 -3.84
CA GLY A 178 -7.36 5.64 -4.48
C GLY A 178 -6.41 4.96 -3.50
N GLY A 179 -5.59 4.04 -4.01
CA GLY A 179 -4.64 3.22 -3.22
C GLY A 179 -5.04 1.74 -3.15
N ALA A 180 -4.12 0.87 -2.71
CA ALA A 180 -4.20 -0.57 -2.95
C ALA A 180 -5.41 -1.26 -2.30
N THR A 181 -5.86 -0.80 -1.14
CA THR A 181 -7.03 -1.36 -0.45
C THR A 181 -8.34 -0.78 -0.92
N THR A 182 -8.31 0.32 -1.67
CA THR A 182 -9.52 0.96 -2.17
C THR A 182 -10.12 0.17 -3.33
N SER A 183 -11.43 0.27 -3.49
CA SER A 183 -12.12 -0.36 -4.62
C SER A 183 -13.39 0.39 -4.96
N ARG A 184 -13.88 0.18 -6.19
CA ARG A 184 -15.18 0.70 -6.63
C ARG A 184 -16.32 0.26 -5.71
N VAL A 185 -16.31 -1.01 -5.30
CA VAL A 185 -17.37 -1.57 -4.45
C VAL A 185 -17.34 -0.94 -3.05
N HIS A 186 -16.16 -0.87 -2.43
CA HIS A 186 -16.03 -0.26 -1.10
C HIS A 186 -16.44 1.22 -1.13
N THR A 187 -15.96 1.97 -2.13
CA THR A 187 -16.29 3.40 -2.27
C THR A 187 -17.79 3.61 -2.44
N ALA A 188 -18.46 2.84 -3.30
CA ALA A 188 -19.90 2.95 -3.52
C ALA A 188 -20.74 2.58 -2.28
N VAL A 189 -20.28 1.60 -1.49
CA VAL A 189 -21.05 1.05 -0.36
C VAL A 189 -20.79 1.77 0.96
N LYS A 190 -19.57 2.28 1.18
CA LYS A 190 -19.13 2.77 2.49
C LYS A 190 -18.73 4.25 2.53
N ILE A 191 -18.08 4.76 1.48
CA ILE A 191 -17.54 6.13 1.47
C ILE A 191 -18.55 7.11 0.85
N HIS A 192 -18.99 6.86 -0.39
CA HIS A 192 -19.89 7.75 -1.12
C HIS A 192 -21.18 8.09 -0.36
N PRO A 193 -21.84 7.16 0.36
CA PRO A 193 -23.05 7.49 1.13
C PRO A 193 -22.83 8.47 2.28
N ARG A 194 -21.58 8.73 2.68
CA ARG A 194 -21.25 9.67 3.77
C ARG A 194 -21.01 11.10 3.30
N TYR A 195 -20.96 11.34 1.99
CA TYR A 195 -20.71 12.65 1.40
C TYR A 195 -21.65 12.92 0.22
N THR A 196 -22.69 13.70 0.48
CA THR A 196 -23.80 13.97 -0.44
C THR A 196 -23.72 15.35 -1.11
N LYS A 197 -23.11 16.33 -0.43
CA LYS A 197 -22.91 17.69 -0.97
C LYS A 197 -21.99 17.72 -2.19
N GLY A 198 -20.92 16.92 -2.18
CA GLY A 198 -20.03 16.75 -3.33
C GLY A 198 -20.20 15.40 -4.04
N GLN A 199 -19.17 15.02 -4.79
CA GLN A 199 -19.10 13.70 -5.43
C GLN A 199 -17.83 12.97 -5.00
N THR A 200 -18.00 11.77 -4.45
CA THR A 200 -16.90 10.84 -4.21
C THR A 200 -16.65 9.99 -5.46
N VAL A 201 -15.41 9.86 -5.90
CA VAL A 201 -15.03 9.05 -7.08
C VAL A 201 -13.84 8.17 -6.74
N TYR A 202 -14.03 6.86 -6.88
CA TYR A 202 -12.95 5.88 -6.91
C TYR A 202 -12.17 6.00 -8.23
N VAL A 203 -10.85 6.18 -8.13
CA VAL A 203 -9.94 6.26 -9.26
C VAL A 203 -8.97 5.09 -9.20
N THR A 204 -8.96 4.27 -10.25
CA THR A 204 -8.23 2.99 -10.27
C THR A 204 -6.72 3.17 -10.34
N ASP A 205 -6.25 4.12 -11.14
CA ASP A 205 -4.84 4.30 -11.50
C ASP A 205 -4.59 5.74 -11.96
N ALA A 206 -3.33 6.12 -12.11
CA ALA A 206 -2.96 7.49 -12.45
C ALA A 206 -3.41 7.89 -13.86
N SER A 207 -3.45 6.94 -14.80
CA SER A 207 -3.94 7.18 -16.16
C SER A 207 -5.40 7.64 -16.20
N ARG A 208 -6.24 7.09 -15.31
CA ARG A 208 -7.64 7.49 -15.21
C ARG A 208 -7.84 8.79 -14.45
N ALA A 209 -6.94 9.14 -13.52
CA ALA A 209 -7.06 10.33 -12.69
C ALA A 209 -7.26 11.60 -13.51
N VAL A 210 -6.51 11.77 -14.61
CA VAL A 210 -6.58 12.96 -15.47
C VAL A 210 -7.97 13.15 -16.07
N GLY A 211 -8.54 12.09 -16.66
CA GLY A 211 -9.87 12.18 -17.29
C GLY A 211 -10.99 12.42 -16.26
N VAL A 212 -10.84 11.84 -15.07
CA VAL A 212 -11.79 12.04 -13.96
C VAL A 212 -11.75 13.49 -13.47
N VAL A 213 -10.56 14.01 -13.16
CA VAL A 213 -10.37 15.40 -12.71
C VAL A 213 -10.89 16.39 -13.74
N SER A 214 -10.49 16.22 -15.01
CA SER A 214 -10.96 17.10 -16.10
C SER A 214 -12.49 17.11 -16.22
N SER A 215 -13.13 15.95 -16.12
CA SER A 215 -14.60 15.86 -16.17
C SER A 215 -15.28 16.54 -14.98
N LEU A 216 -14.67 16.46 -13.79
CA LEU A 216 -15.21 17.03 -12.54
C LEU A 216 -15.04 18.55 -12.43
N LEU A 217 -14.02 19.11 -13.09
CA LEU A 217 -13.75 20.55 -13.10
C LEU A 217 -14.39 21.29 -14.28
N SER A 218 -14.78 20.58 -15.34
CA SER A 218 -15.44 21.18 -16.50
C SER A 218 -16.90 21.53 -16.24
N ASN A 219 -17.28 22.78 -16.52
CA ASN A 219 -18.66 23.27 -16.39
C ASN A 219 -19.66 22.54 -17.29
N GLU A 220 -19.20 22.01 -18.43
CA GLU A 220 -20.06 21.32 -19.40
C GLU A 220 -20.28 19.85 -19.04
N THR A 221 -19.23 19.15 -18.61
CA THR A 221 -19.27 17.70 -18.41
C THR A 221 -19.57 17.28 -16.97
N LYS A 222 -19.32 18.15 -15.98
CA LYS A 222 -19.43 17.81 -14.55
C LYS A 222 -20.79 17.22 -14.19
N GLY A 223 -21.89 17.85 -14.62
CA GLY A 223 -23.25 17.40 -14.29
C GLY A 223 -23.52 15.97 -14.76
N GLY A 224 -23.36 15.72 -16.07
CA GLY A 224 -23.60 14.40 -16.66
C GLY A 224 -22.65 13.32 -16.12
N TYR A 225 -21.39 13.68 -15.83
CA TYR A 225 -20.43 12.76 -15.23
C TYR A 225 -20.84 12.36 -13.80
N VAL A 226 -21.20 13.32 -12.96
CA VAL A 226 -21.66 13.07 -11.58
C VAL A 226 -22.91 12.17 -11.57
N ASP A 227 -23.89 12.44 -12.42
CA ASP A 227 -25.11 11.63 -12.52
C ASP A 227 -24.83 10.18 -12.94
N THR A 228 -23.88 10.01 -13.86
CA THR A 228 -23.40 8.69 -14.29
C THR A 228 -22.77 7.92 -13.13
N VAL A 229 -21.84 8.55 -12.40
CA VAL A 229 -21.16 7.92 -11.25
C VAL A 229 -22.15 7.56 -10.15
N ARG A 230 -23.09 8.45 -9.81
CA ARG A 230 -24.13 8.19 -8.79
C ARG A 230 -25.01 7.01 -9.16
N THR A 231 -25.43 6.93 -10.43
CA THR A 231 -26.23 5.82 -10.94
C THR A 231 -25.46 4.50 -10.89
N GLU A 232 -24.19 4.51 -11.28
CA GLU A 232 -23.32 3.34 -11.20
C GLU A 232 -23.14 2.86 -9.75
N TYR A 233 -22.85 3.78 -8.83
CA TYR A 233 -22.60 3.43 -7.43
C TYR A 233 -23.84 2.88 -6.74
N LYS A 234 -25.03 3.45 -7.03
CA LYS A 234 -26.29 2.87 -6.58
C LYS A 234 -26.45 1.42 -7.07
N LYS A 235 -26.22 1.17 -8.37
CA LYS A 235 -26.32 -0.18 -8.94
C LYS A 235 -25.32 -1.16 -8.30
N VAL A 236 -24.08 -0.72 -8.08
CA VAL A 236 -23.04 -1.52 -7.43
C VAL A 236 -23.40 -1.84 -5.98
N ALA A 237 -23.88 -0.86 -5.23
CA ALA A 237 -24.31 -1.05 -3.85
C ALA A 237 -25.50 -2.02 -3.74
N ASP A 238 -26.52 -1.85 -4.58
CA ASP A 238 -27.69 -2.74 -4.62
C ASP A 238 -27.31 -4.18 -5.00
N ALA A 239 -26.41 -4.34 -5.99
CA ALA A 239 -25.91 -5.67 -6.38
C ALA A 239 -25.08 -6.34 -5.29
N HIS A 240 -24.22 -5.57 -4.59
CA HIS A 240 -23.44 -6.07 -3.48
C HIS A 240 -24.33 -6.53 -2.32
N ALA A 241 -25.32 -5.71 -1.93
CA ALA A 241 -26.27 -6.04 -0.87
C ALA A 241 -27.03 -7.35 -1.16
N ARG A 242 -27.52 -7.54 -2.40
CA ARG A 242 -28.15 -8.80 -2.81
C ARG A 242 -27.20 -9.99 -2.73
N SER A 243 -25.98 -9.85 -3.28
CA SER A 243 -25.00 -10.95 -3.27
C SER A 243 -24.56 -11.35 -1.86
N GLU A 244 -24.46 -10.42 -0.92
CA GLU A 244 -24.10 -10.73 0.47
C GLU A 244 -25.26 -11.37 1.23
N ALA A 245 -26.51 -11.02 0.91
CA ALA A 245 -27.72 -11.61 1.47
C ALA A 245 -27.93 -13.07 1.01
N ASP A 246 -27.55 -13.40 -0.23
CA ASP A 246 -27.65 -14.76 -0.77
C ASP A 246 -26.62 -15.74 -0.16
N LYS A 247 -25.53 -15.22 0.43
CA LYS A 247 -24.48 -16.05 1.04
C LYS A 247 -24.93 -16.59 2.39
N GLN A 248 -25.04 -17.91 2.49
CA GLN A 248 -25.24 -18.58 3.76
C GLN A 248 -23.95 -18.62 4.57
N ARG A 249 -24.03 -18.12 5.80
CA ARG A 249 -22.95 -18.15 6.79
C ARG A 249 -23.38 -18.97 8.00
N LEU A 250 -22.38 -19.56 8.66
CA LEU A 250 -22.53 -20.46 9.78
C LEU A 250 -22.31 -19.70 11.09
N PRO A 251 -23.11 -19.97 12.14
CA PRO A 251 -22.73 -19.61 13.50
C PRO A 251 -21.33 -20.12 13.83
N LEU A 252 -20.56 -19.37 14.61
CA LEU A 252 -19.16 -19.66 14.94
C LEU A 252 -18.99 -21.08 15.49
N ALA A 253 -19.90 -21.55 16.34
CA ALA A 253 -19.87 -22.92 16.87
C ALA A 253 -19.92 -24.00 15.77
N LYS A 254 -20.73 -23.80 14.72
CA LYS A 254 -20.80 -24.72 13.57
C LYS A 254 -19.54 -24.63 12.70
N ALA A 255 -18.99 -23.42 12.53
CA ALA A 255 -17.74 -23.25 11.81
C ALA A 255 -16.58 -23.97 12.54
N ARG A 256 -16.49 -23.86 13.86
CA ARG A 256 -15.51 -24.59 14.69
C ARG A 256 -15.67 -26.11 14.61
N ALA A 257 -16.91 -26.60 14.57
CA ALA A 257 -17.16 -28.04 14.40
C ALA A 257 -16.64 -28.59 13.06
N ASN A 258 -16.60 -27.74 12.03
CA ASN A 258 -16.06 -28.03 10.69
C ASN A 258 -14.62 -27.49 10.49
N ALA A 259 -13.83 -27.38 11.56
CA ALA A 259 -12.42 -26.97 11.49
C ALA A 259 -11.57 -27.93 10.63
N HIS A 260 -10.43 -27.46 10.14
CA HIS A 260 -9.45 -28.33 9.47
C HIS A 260 -8.86 -29.30 10.50
N ARG A 261 -8.89 -30.61 10.20
CA ARG A 261 -8.47 -31.65 11.14
C ARG A 261 -7.24 -32.36 10.60
N ILE A 262 -6.10 -32.09 11.23
CA ILE A 262 -4.84 -32.80 11.01
C ILE A 262 -4.81 -34.04 11.92
N ASP A 263 -4.30 -35.16 11.39
CA ASP A 263 -3.99 -36.32 12.21
C ASP A 263 -2.65 -36.11 12.95
N TRP A 264 -2.75 -35.48 14.12
CA TRP A 264 -1.60 -35.22 15.00
C TRP A 264 -0.98 -36.49 15.60
N SER A 265 -1.64 -37.65 15.50
CA SER A 265 -1.06 -38.91 15.98
C SER A 265 0.03 -39.42 15.02
N ALA A 266 -0.14 -39.15 13.73
CA ALA A 266 0.77 -39.53 12.65
C ALA A 266 1.81 -38.44 12.29
N TYR A 267 1.77 -37.29 12.96
CA TYR A 267 2.65 -36.16 12.70
C TYR A 267 3.43 -35.75 13.95
N GLU A 268 4.73 -35.48 13.75
CA GLU A 268 5.59 -34.90 14.78
C GLU A 268 6.01 -33.51 14.33
N PRO A 269 5.54 -32.45 15.01
CA PRO A 269 5.92 -31.09 14.65
C PRO A 269 7.43 -30.87 14.78
N PRO A 270 8.08 -30.26 13.78
CA PRO A 270 9.52 -30.06 13.81
C PRO A 270 9.89 -29.05 14.89
N LYS A 271 10.89 -29.40 15.71
CA LYS A 271 11.47 -28.50 16.70
C LYS A 271 12.50 -27.57 16.05
N PRO A 272 12.41 -26.24 16.24
CA PRO A 272 13.42 -25.31 15.73
C PRO A 272 14.76 -25.48 16.45
N SER A 273 15.85 -25.07 15.79
CA SER A 273 17.21 -25.18 16.33
C SER A 273 17.47 -24.31 17.57
N PHE A 274 16.64 -23.29 17.80
CA PHE A 274 16.65 -22.45 19.00
C PHE A 274 15.24 -21.94 19.32
N THR A 275 15.05 -21.46 20.54
CA THR A 275 13.90 -20.65 20.97
C THR A 275 14.39 -19.26 21.42
N GLY A 276 13.49 -18.28 21.40
CA GLY A 276 13.86 -16.87 21.60
C GLY A 276 14.22 -16.17 20.29
N VAL A 277 14.90 -15.03 20.40
CA VAL A 277 15.08 -14.07 19.31
C VAL A 277 16.51 -14.10 18.76
N LYS A 278 16.65 -13.96 17.44
CA LYS A 278 17.92 -13.77 16.74
C LYS A 278 17.83 -12.56 15.82
N VAL A 279 18.80 -11.65 15.98
CA VAL A 279 18.87 -10.37 15.27
C VAL A 279 19.91 -10.45 14.15
N PHE A 280 19.62 -9.78 13.04
CA PHE A 280 20.48 -9.67 11.87
C PHE A 280 20.58 -8.20 11.46
N GLU A 281 21.81 -7.74 11.32
CA GLU A 281 22.12 -6.35 10.97
C GLU A 281 22.96 -6.33 9.70
N ASN A 282 22.71 -5.33 8.85
CA ASN A 282 23.47 -5.09 7.62
C ASN A 282 23.52 -6.33 6.71
N TRP A 283 22.36 -6.92 6.42
CA TRP A 283 22.30 -8.04 5.48
C TRP A 283 22.88 -7.64 4.11
N ASP A 284 23.62 -8.56 3.47
CA ASP A 284 24.25 -8.28 2.18
C ASP A 284 23.21 -8.00 1.08
N LEU A 285 23.25 -6.77 0.57
CA LEU A 285 22.39 -6.34 -0.54
C LEU A 285 22.63 -7.16 -1.81
N THR A 286 23.85 -7.66 -2.03
CA THR A 286 24.16 -8.51 -3.19
C THR A 286 23.41 -9.83 -3.11
N GLU A 287 23.29 -10.40 -1.91
CA GLU A 287 22.51 -11.61 -1.67
C GLU A 287 21.02 -11.33 -1.88
N LEU A 288 20.48 -10.28 -1.26
CA LEU A 288 19.06 -9.93 -1.39
C LEU A 288 18.64 -9.63 -2.83
N ALA A 289 19.50 -8.98 -3.61
CA ALA A 289 19.21 -8.65 -5.02
C ALA A 289 18.89 -9.89 -5.87
N ARG A 290 19.35 -11.09 -5.47
CA ARG A 290 19.05 -12.36 -6.14
C ARG A 290 17.64 -12.89 -5.88
N TYR A 291 16.97 -12.41 -4.83
CA TYR A 291 15.64 -12.85 -4.39
C TYR A 291 14.54 -11.85 -4.79
N ILE A 292 14.87 -10.83 -5.57
CA ILE A 292 13.89 -9.83 -6.01
C ILE A 292 12.91 -10.47 -7.00
N ASP A 293 11.63 -10.50 -6.62
CA ASP A 293 10.53 -10.61 -7.58
C ASP A 293 10.32 -9.25 -8.26
N TRP A 294 10.69 -9.19 -9.54
CA TRP A 294 10.55 -8.02 -10.39
C TRP A 294 9.13 -7.78 -10.89
N THR A 295 8.22 -8.76 -10.78
CA THR A 295 6.85 -8.61 -11.27
C THR A 295 6.13 -7.45 -10.57
N PRO A 296 6.13 -7.33 -9.24
CA PRO A 296 5.49 -6.18 -8.58
C PRO A 296 6.25 -4.87 -8.82
N PHE A 297 7.57 -4.90 -9.09
CA PHE A 297 8.30 -3.69 -9.51
C PHE A 297 7.71 -3.10 -10.79
N PHE A 298 7.46 -3.91 -11.82
CA PHE A 298 6.81 -3.44 -13.05
C PHE A 298 5.37 -2.96 -12.80
N GLN A 299 4.64 -3.63 -11.91
CA GLN A 299 3.27 -3.23 -11.53
C GLN A 299 3.23 -1.86 -10.84
N THR A 300 4.20 -1.55 -9.98
CA THR A 300 4.37 -0.21 -9.39
C THR A 300 4.49 0.88 -10.46
N TRP A 301 5.11 0.53 -11.59
CA TRP A 301 5.24 1.41 -12.76
C TRP A 301 4.10 1.25 -13.78
N GLU A 302 2.94 0.73 -13.37
CA GLU A 302 1.74 0.49 -14.19
C GLU A 302 1.97 -0.35 -15.46
N LEU A 303 3.07 -1.12 -15.51
CA LEU A 303 3.35 -2.06 -16.60
C LEU A 303 2.75 -3.43 -16.29
N LYS A 304 1.86 -3.90 -17.17
CA LYS A 304 1.05 -5.11 -16.94
C LYS A 304 1.73 -6.33 -17.52
N GLY A 305 2.21 -7.22 -16.67
CA GLY A 305 2.79 -8.48 -17.12
C GLY A 305 3.55 -9.16 -15.99
N ARG A 306 4.10 -10.34 -16.28
CA ARG A 306 5.02 -11.04 -15.38
C ARG A 306 6.43 -10.93 -15.92
N TYR A 307 7.40 -10.70 -15.05
CA TYR A 307 8.81 -10.82 -15.41
C TYR A 307 9.17 -12.31 -15.62
N PRO A 308 10.08 -12.66 -16.56
CA PRO A 308 10.73 -11.79 -17.55
C PRO A 308 9.90 -11.54 -18.82
N LYS A 309 8.76 -12.21 -18.99
CA LYS A 309 7.93 -12.14 -20.22
C LYS A 309 7.51 -10.73 -20.62
N ILE A 310 7.33 -9.83 -19.66
CA ILE A 310 6.99 -8.43 -19.91
C ILE A 310 8.06 -7.69 -20.75
N LEU A 311 9.31 -8.14 -20.73
CA LEU A 311 10.39 -7.55 -21.52
C LEU A 311 10.25 -7.83 -23.02
N GLU A 312 9.48 -8.86 -23.37
CA GLU A 312 9.20 -9.31 -24.74
C GLU A 312 7.81 -8.86 -25.22
N ASP A 313 7.07 -8.10 -24.40
CA ASP A 313 5.74 -7.61 -24.73
C ASP A 313 5.79 -6.66 -25.95
N GLU A 314 4.89 -6.87 -26.91
CA GLU A 314 4.89 -6.15 -28.18
C GLU A 314 4.57 -4.65 -28.00
N ALA A 315 3.71 -4.30 -27.04
CA ALA A 315 3.27 -2.94 -26.82
C ALA A 315 4.20 -2.20 -25.83
N GLN A 316 4.54 -2.84 -24.71
CA GLN A 316 5.22 -2.18 -23.58
C GLN A 316 6.65 -2.69 -23.34
N GLY A 317 7.12 -3.73 -24.06
CA GLY A 317 8.41 -4.38 -23.80
C GLY A 317 9.62 -3.47 -24.00
N ALA A 318 9.55 -2.52 -24.93
CA ALA A 318 10.59 -1.48 -25.07
C ALA A 318 10.70 -0.60 -23.82
N ALA A 319 9.57 -0.10 -23.31
CA ALA A 319 9.54 0.70 -22.10
C ALA A 319 9.92 -0.13 -20.85
N ALA A 320 9.48 -1.39 -20.78
CA ALA A 320 9.85 -2.31 -19.71
C ALA A 320 11.35 -2.59 -19.66
N ARG A 321 12.00 -2.83 -20.81
CA ARG A 321 13.45 -3.02 -20.89
C ARG A 321 14.21 -1.77 -20.44
N GLN A 322 13.81 -0.59 -20.92
CA GLN A 322 14.46 0.66 -20.50
C GLN A 322 14.31 0.89 -18.99
N LEU A 323 13.10 0.73 -18.44
CA LEU A 323 12.85 0.85 -17.00
C LEU A 323 13.71 -0.15 -16.21
N PHE A 324 13.82 -1.39 -16.70
CA PHE A 324 14.63 -2.41 -16.06
C PHE A 324 16.12 -2.07 -16.11
N GLU A 325 16.63 -1.56 -17.22
CA GLU A 325 18.02 -1.10 -17.34
C GLU A 325 18.32 0.03 -16.34
N ASP A 326 17.42 1.00 -16.22
CA ASP A 326 17.54 2.10 -15.24
C ASP A 326 17.52 1.57 -13.80
N ALA A 327 16.62 0.62 -13.51
CA ALA A 327 16.54 -0.04 -12.20
C ALA A 327 17.81 -0.84 -11.88
N GLN A 328 18.36 -1.57 -12.87
CA GLN A 328 19.61 -2.31 -12.73
C GLN A 328 20.82 -1.38 -12.52
N ALA A 329 20.83 -0.21 -13.17
CA ALA A 329 21.87 0.80 -12.96
C ALA A 329 21.82 1.35 -11.53
N MET A 330 20.63 1.75 -11.04
CA MET A 330 20.47 2.22 -9.66
C MET A 330 20.72 1.10 -8.64
N LEU A 331 20.29 -0.14 -8.92
CA LEU A 331 20.57 -1.30 -8.08
C LEU A 331 22.07 -1.54 -7.89
N LYS A 332 22.86 -1.45 -8.97
CA LYS A 332 24.33 -1.54 -8.89
C LYS A 332 24.89 -0.45 -7.99
N GLN A 333 24.38 0.78 -8.08
CA GLN A 333 24.81 1.88 -7.24
C GLN A 333 24.43 1.66 -5.77
N ILE A 334 23.19 1.25 -5.48
CA ILE A 334 22.70 0.90 -4.14
C ILE A 334 23.62 -0.12 -3.48
N ILE A 335 24.00 -1.17 -4.20
CA ILE A 335 24.87 -2.24 -3.69
C ILE A 335 26.30 -1.72 -3.49
N ALA A 336 26.88 -1.04 -4.49
CA ALA A 336 28.27 -0.58 -4.45
C ALA A 336 28.51 0.47 -3.35
N GLU A 337 27.56 1.38 -3.18
CA GLU A 337 27.64 2.47 -2.21
C GLU A 337 26.95 2.15 -0.88
N LYS A 338 26.34 0.97 -0.74
CA LYS A 338 25.61 0.51 0.46
C LYS A 338 24.56 1.50 0.94
N TRP A 339 23.67 1.90 0.02
CA TRP A 339 22.63 2.90 0.32
C TRP A 339 21.66 2.49 1.42
N PHE A 340 21.44 1.18 1.57
CA PHE A 340 20.50 0.62 2.53
C PHE A 340 21.25 -0.23 3.56
N ALA A 341 20.74 -0.25 4.79
CA ALA A 341 21.21 -1.13 5.85
C ALA A 341 20.09 -2.11 6.25
N PRO A 342 19.90 -3.23 5.52
CA PRO A 342 18.82 -4.16 5.82
C PRO A 342 18.96 -4.76 7.22
N ARG A 343 17.88 -4.70 8.00
CA ARG A 343 17.80 -5.24 9.36
C ARG A 343 16.65 -6.23 9.46
N GLY A 344 16.87 -7.28 10.25
CA GLY A 344 15.89 -8.34 10.41
C GLY A 344 15.98 -8.96 11.78
N VAL A 345 14.84 -9.42 12.28
CA VAL A 345 14.76 -10.17 13.53
C VAL A 345 13.81 -11.33 13.33
N VAL A 346 14.22 -12.51 13.81
CA VAL A 346 13.37 -13.70 13.84
C VAL A 346 13.29 -14.24 15.25
N GLY A 347 12.20 -14.92 15.58
CA GLY A 347 12.07 -15.61 16.85
C GLY A 347 11.23 -16.88 16.73
N PHE A 348 11.47 -17.82 17.63
CA PHE A 348 10.69 -19.05 17.75
C PHE A 348 10.26 -19.28 19.19
N TRP A 349 9.02 -19.75 19.36
CA TRP A 349 8.46 -20.03 20.67
C TRP A 349 7.72 -21.36 20.68
N PRO A 350 7.83 -22.15 21.77
CA PRO A 350 6.91 -23.25 22.02
C PRO A 350 5.48 -22.73 21.97
N ALA A 351 4.63 -23.36 21.17
CA ALA A 351 3.26 -22.93 20.96
C ALA A 351 2.29 -24.11 20.81
N ASN A 352 1.03 -23.90 21.16
CA ASN A 352 -0.05 -24.85 20.90
C ASN A 352 -1.33 -24.10 20.54
N ALA A 353 -2.18 -24.74 19.74
CA ALA A 353 -3.51 -24.22 19.48
C ALA A 353 -4.43 -24.42 20.70
N VAL A 354 -5.21 -23.40 21.03
CA VAL A 354 -6.28 -23.42 22.04
C VAL A 354 -7.51 -22.76 21.43
N GLY A 355 -8.50 -23.58 21.04
CA GLY A 355 -9.64 -23.10 20.25
C GLY A 355 -9.19 -22.59 18.88
N ASP A 356 -9.48 -21.32 18.60
CA ASP A 356 -9.08 -20.65 17.34
C ASP A 356 -7.74 -19.89 17.49
N ASP A 357 -7.05 -19.97 18.62
CA ASP A 357 -5.87 -19.15 18.90
C ASP A 357 -4.61 -19.97 19.07
N ILE A 358 -3.47 -19.29 18.93
CA ILE A 358 -2.15 -19.89 19.08
C ILE A 358 -1.52 -19.31 20.35
N ARG A 359 -1.40 -20.13 21.38
CA ARG A 359 -0.81 -19.77 22.66
C ARG A 359 0.67 -20.09 22.66
N LEU A 360 1.48 -19.12 23.09
CA LEU A 360 2.93 -19.23 23.18
C LEU A 360 3.35 -19.36 24.64
N PHE A 361 4.45 -20.07 24.88
CA PHE A 361 4.99 -20.31 26.21
C PHE A 361 6.42 -19.79 26.34
N THR A 362 6.83 -19.51 27.58
CA THR A 362 8.17 -19.00 27.89
C THR A 362 9.27 -20.02 27.64
N ASP A 363 8.96 -21.32 27.78
CA ASP A 363 9.90 -22.42 27.63
C ASP A 363 9.20 -23.73 27.22
N GLU A 364 10.00 -24.79 27.04
CA GLU A 364 9.55 -26.12 26.64
C GLU A 364 8.67 -26.83 27.68
N LYS A 365 8.65 -26.37 28.94
CA LYS A 365 7.77 -26.93 29.97
C LYS A 365 6.32 -26.51 29.77
N ARG A 366 6.08 -25.44 29.00
CA ARG A 366 4.74 -24.95 28.64
C ARG A 366 3.84 -24.68 29.86
N SER A 367 4.46 -24.28 30.97
CA SER A 367 3.78 -24.01 32.25
C SER A 367 3.39 -22.55 32.42
N GLN A 368 4.09 -21.64 31.75
CA GLN A 368 3.86 -20.20 31.80
C GLN A 368 3.59 -19.67 30.39
N GLU A 369 2.45 -19.02 30.22
CA GLU A 369 2.07 -18.35 28.98
C GLU A 369 2.91 -17.08 28.76
N LEU A 370 3.32 -16.86 27.51
CA LEU A 370 4.11 -15.70 27.08
C LEU A 370 3.26 -14.69 26.30
N ALA A 371 2.46 -15.19 25.37
CA ALA A 371 1.61 -14.39 24.48
C ALA A 371 0.59 -15.29 23.79
N THR A 372 -0.38 -14.66 23.12
CA THR A 372 -1.35 -15.34 22.26
C THR A 372 -1.44 -14.59 20.95
N PHE A 373 -1.36 -15.31 19.83
CA PHE A 373 -1.82 -14.80 18.53
C PHE A 373 -3.27 -15.20 18.35
N PHE A 374 -4.12 -14.20 18.14
CA PHE A 374 -5.55 -14.39 18.02
C PHE A 374 -5.93 -14.54 16.56
N THR A 375 -6.53 -15.68 16.20
CA THR A 375 -6.91 -15.95 14.80
C THR A 375 -8.42 -15.90 14.60
N LEU A 376 -8.81 -15.78 13.33
CA LEU A 376 -10.21 -15.75 12.89
C LEU A 376 -10.50 -16.97 12.02
N ARG A 377 -11.73 -17.43 12.09
CA ARG A 377 -12.24 -18.60 11.38
C ARG A 377 -13.20 -18.19 10.27
N GLN A 378 -13.08 -18.84 9.12
CA GLN A 378 -14.04 -18.70 8.03
C GLN A 378 -15.45 -19.08 8.49
N GLN A 379 -16.45 -18.23 8.24
CA GLN A 379 -17.87 -18.52 8.57
C GLN A 379 -18.76 -18.79 7.35
N LEU A 380 -18.25 -18.71 6.12
CA LEU A 380 -19.04 -19.11 4.95
C LEU A 380 -19.29 -20.62 4.96
N THR A 381 -20.52 -21.04 4.61
CA THR A 381 -20.83 -22.46 4.42
C THR A 381 -19.93 -23.04 3.34
N LYS A 382 -19.27 -24.15 3.65
CA LYS A 382 -18.38 -24.86 2.73
C LYS A 382 -19.12 -26.00 2.04
N ARG A 383 -18.70 -26.31 0.81
CA ARG A 383 -19.19 -27.46 0.02
C ARG A 383 -18.08 -28.49 -0.11
N ASP A 384 -18.45 -29.69 -0.53
CA ASP A 384 -17.52 -30.76 -0.93
C ASP A 384 -16.53 -31.16 0.17
N GLY A 385 -16.98 -31.16 1.43
CA GLY A 385 -16.17 -31.55 2.59
C GLY A 385 -15.06 -30.57 2.96
N LYS A 386 -15.00 -29.38 2.35
CA LYS A 386 -13.99 -28.37 2.71
C LYS A 386 -14.21 -27.84 4.13
N ALA A 387 -13.12 -27.63 4.85
CA ALA A 387 -13.14 -27.11 6.21
C ALA A 387 -13.36 -25.59 6.26
N ASN A 388 -13.88 -25.13 7.40
CA ASN A 388 -13.91 -23.74 7.81
C ASN A 388 -12.62 -23.43 8.56
N VAL A 389 -11.60 -22.99 7.82
CA VAL A 389 -10.22 -22.94 8.33
C VAL A 389 -9.97 -21.69 9.18
N ALA A 390 -9.12 -21.86 10.20
CA ALA A 390 -8.44 -20.81 10.95
C ALA A 390 -6.92 -21.08 10.96
N LEU A 391 -6.08 -20.06 11.13
CA LEU A 391 -4.61 -20.27 11.11
C LEU A 391 -4.15 -21.20 12.25
N ALA A 392 -4.84 -21.17 13.40
CA ALA A 392 -4.55 -22.03 14.53
C ALA A 392 -4.75 -23.52 14.23
N ASP A 393 -5.53 -23.87 13.20
CA ASP A 393 -5.75 -25.28 12.83
C ASP A 393 -4.45 -25.97 12.40
N PHE A 394 -3.43 -25.21 11.99
CA PHE A 394 -2.13 -25.71 11.53
C PHE A 394 -1.07 -25.81 12.65
N VAL A 395 -1.47 -25.64 13.92
CA VAL A 395 -0.61 -25.79 15.09
C VAL A 395 -1.20 -26.86 16.01
N ALA A 396 -0.36 -27.72 16.58
CA ALA A 396 -0.83 -28.84 17.38
C ALA A 396 -1.70 -28.36 18.56
N PRO A 397 -2.95 -28.86 18.70
CA PRO A 397 -3.81 -28.52 19.82
C PRO A 397 -3.18 -28.90 21.15
N ALA A 398 -3.32 -28.05 22.18
CA ALA A 398 -2.78 -28.36 23.50
C ALA A 398 -3.29 -29.71 24.06
N GLU A 399 -4.52 -30.07 23.72
CA GLU A 399 -5.21 -31.29 24.11
C GLU A 399 -4.57 -32.57 23.56
N CYS A 400 -3.86 -32.51 22.42
CA CYS A 400 -3.21 -33.69 21.84
C CYS A 400 -1.85 -34.01 22.50
N GLY A 401 -1.34 -33.14 23.36
CA GLY A 401 -0.10 -33.32 24.10
C GLY A 401 1.19 -33.29 23.27
N LYS A 402 1.10 -32.97 21.96
CA LYS A 402 2.28 -32.83 21.09
C LYS A 402 2.89 -31.43 21.24
N PRO A 403 4.24 -31.33 21.39
CA PRO A 403 4.91 -30.04 21.35
C PRO A 403 4.91 -29.50 19.91
N ASP A 404 4.51 -28.24 19.74
CA ASP A 404 4.61 -27.51 18.48
C ASP A 404 5.21 -26.12 18.70
N TYR A 405 5.47 -25.39 17.63
CA TYR A 405 6.18 -24.12 17.65
C TYR A 405 5.58 -23.14 16.64
N ILE A 406 5.79 -21.86 16.90
CA ILE A 406 5.51 -20.80 15.94
C ILE A 406 6.74 -19.93 15.80
N GLY A 407 6.98 -19.44 14.60
CA GLY A 407 8.00 -18.43 14.33
C GLY A 407 7.39 -17.05 14.11
N GLY A 408 8.20 -16.01 14.23
CA GLY A 408 7.86 -14.65 13.88
C GLY A 408 9.04 -13.94 13.24
N PHE A 409 8.78 -12.95 12.38
CA PHE A 409 9.82 -12.12 11.80
C PHE A 409 9.38 -10.67 11.60
N ILE A 410 10.36 -9.77 11.62
CA ILE A 410 10.27 -8.40 11.11
C ILE A 410 11.55 -8.16 10.30
N VAL A 411 11.41 -7.68 9.07
CA VAL A 411 12.52 -7.30 8.19
C VAL A 411 12.24 -5.94 7.56
N THR A 412 13.30 -5.19 7.25
CA THR A 412 13.22 -3.91 6.54
C THR A 412 14.42 -3.76 5.61
N ALA A 413 14.22 -3.01 4.51
CA ALA A 413 15.34 -2.59 3.68
C ALA A 413 16.27 -1.61 4.42
N GLY A 414 15.75 -0.85 5.38
CA GLY A 414 16.47 0.19 6.11
C GLY A 414 15.73 1.52 6.06
N ILE A 415 16.01 2.42 7.01
CA ILE A 415 15.38 3.75 7.09
C ILE A 415 15.99 4.75 6.11
N GLU A 416 17.17 4.44 5.57
CA GLU A 416 17.94 5.31 4.69
C GLU A 416 17.18 5.65 3.40
N GLU A 417 16.26 4.79 2.96
CA GLU A 417 15.40 5.02 1.80
C GLU A 417 14.69 6.38 1.86
N VAL A 418 14.13 6.76 3.00
CA VAL A 418 13.40 8.02 3.18
C VAL A 418 14.28 9.22 2.82
N ALA A 419 15.48 9.29 3.41
CA ALA A 419 16.39 10.41 3.20
C ALA A 419 16.94 10.45 1.76
N ILE A 420 17.15 9.29 1.14
CA ILE A 420 17.62 9.20 -0.25
C ILE A 420 16.53 9.63 -1.22
N ALA A 421 15.29 9.21 -1.00
CA ALA A 421 14.15 9.63 -1.80
C ALA A 421 13.90 11.14 -1.69
N GLU A 422 13.91 11.69 -0.47
CA GLU A 422 13.80 13.14 -0.25
C GLU A 422 14.91 13.93 -0.96
N ARG A 423 16.13 13.39 -1.03
CA ARG A 423 17.23 14.03 -1.77
C ARG A 423 16.90 14.14 -3.26
N PHE A 424 16.32 13.10 -3.88
CA PHE A 424 15.89 13.14 -5.27
C PHE A 424 14.71 14.10 -5.49
N GLU A 425 13.73 14.11 -4.58
CA GLU A 425 12.59 15.03 -4.63
C GLU A 425 13.04 16.50 -4.57
N ARG A 426 13.96 16.84 -3.66
CA ARG A 426 14.54 18.20 -3.58
C ARG A 426 15.33 18.59 -4.83
N ALA A 427 15.84 17.60 -5.58
CA ALA A 427 16.51 17.79 -6.86
C ALA A 427 15.53 17.80 -8.06
N ASN A 428 14.22 17.81 -7.81
CA ASN A 428 13.17 17.71 -8.84
C ASN A 428 13.27 16.43 -9.71
N ASP A 429 13.83 15.34 -9.15
CA ASP A 429 13.97 14.04 -9.83
C ASP A 429 12.99 13.01 -9.27
N ASP A 430 11.70 13.22 -9.56
CA ASP A 430 10.62 12.31 -9.12
C ASP A 430 10.84 10.88 -9.63
N TYR A 431 11.46 10.73 -10.81
CA TYR A 431 11.76 9.43 -11.40
C TYR A 431 12.70 8.63 -10.49
N SER A 432 13.82 9.24 -10.08
CA SER A 432 14.78 8.57 -9.20
C SER A 432 14.25 8.41 -7.77
N SER A 433 13.41 9.34 -7.28
CA SER A 433 12.72 9.16 -6.00
C SER A 433 11.82 7.92 -6.02
N ILE A 434 10.91 7.82 -7.00
CA ILE A 434 10.01 6.66 -7.12
C ILE A 434 10.82 5.37 -7.35
N MET A 435 11.89 5.42 -8.14
CA MET A 435 12.76 4.27 -8.39
C MET A 435 13.41 3.75 -7.11
N VAL A 436 13.99 4.62 -6.27
CA VAL A 436 14.66 4.18 -5.04
C VAL A 436 13.66 3.63 -4.03
N LYS A 437 12.47 4.23 -3.89
CA LYS A 437 11.37 3.71 -3.06
C LYS A 437 10.93 2.32 -3.53
N ALA A 438 10.69 2.16 -4.83
CA ALA A 438 10.28 0.88 -5.42
C ALA A 438 11.36 -0.21 -5.24
N LEU A 439 12.64 0.13 -5.38
CA LEU A 439 13.75 -0.80 -5.13
C LEU A 439 13.89 -1.16 -3.65
N ALA A 440 13.69 -0.21 -2.73
CA ALA A 440 13.67 -0.51 -1.29
C ALA A 440 12.56 -1.51 -0.93
N ASP A 441 11.36 -1.35 -1.48
CA ASP A 441 10.29 -2.34 -1.33
C ASP A 441 10.69 -3.71 -1.87
N ARG A 442 11.38 -3.76 -3.02
CA ARG A 442 11.93 -5.02 -3.56
C ARG A 442 12.96 -5.66 -2.61
N PHE A 443 13.82 -4.87 -1.98
CA PHE A 443 14.78 -5.38 -0.99
C PHE A 443 14.08 -5.91 0.27
N ALA A 444 13.05 -5.23 0.78
CA ALA A 444 12.31 -5.68 1.95
C ALA A 444 11.61 -7.03 1.70
N GLU A 445 10.95 -7.19 0.55
CA GLU A 445 10.29 -8.43 0.14
C GLU A 445 11.30 -9.55 -0.14
N ALA A 446 12.40 -9.24 -0.83
CA ALA A 446 13.50 -10.18 -1.05
C ALA A 446 14.11 -10.66 0.28
N PHE A 447 14.18 -9.79 1.28
CA PHE A 447 14.64 -10.16 2.62
C PHE A 447 13.64 -11.07 3.34
N ALA A 448 12.33 -10.82 3.21
CA ALA A 448 11.32 -11.70 3.75
C ALA A 448 11.41 -13.11 3.14
N GLU A 449 11.59 -13.21 1.82
CA GLU A 449 11.75 -14.49 1.12
C GLU A 449 13.05 -15.21 1.54
N ARG A 450 14.18 -14.49 1.53
CA ARG A 450 15.48 -15.03 1.93
C ARG A 450 15.48 -15.49 3.38
N MET A 451 14.92 -14.70 4.28
CA MET A 451 14.82 -15.05 5.69
C MET A 451 13.95 -16.28 5.88
N HIS A 452 12.80 -16.35 5.19
CA HIS A 452 11.93 -17.53 5.26
C HIS A 452 12.68 -18.77 4.76
N GLU A 453 13.41 -18.70 3.65
CA GLU A 453 14.25 -19.81 3.17
C GLU A 453 15.26 -20.29 4.23
N LYS A 454 15.97 -19.36 4.89
CA LYS A 454 16.88 -19.72 6.01
C LYS A 454 16.14 -20.32 7.19
N VAL A 455 14.93 -19.84 7.49
CA VAL A 455 14.10 -20.43 8.55
C VAL A 455 13.76 -21.88 8.21
N ARG A 456 13.29 -22.16 6.99
CA ARG A 456 12.95 -23.52 6.57
C ARG A 456 14.15 -24.47 6.60
N LYS A 457 15.30 -24.01 6.12
CA LYS A 457 16.50 -24.85 5.89
C LYS A 457 17.41 -24.96 7.11
N GLU A 458 17.58 -23.88 7.86
CA GLU A 458 18.64 -23.76 8.88
C GLU A 458 18.05 -23.53 10.27
N PHE A 459 17.21 -22.50 10.46
CA PHE A 459 16.84 -22.06 11.80
C PHE A 459 15.70 -22.86 12.43
N TRP A 460 14.64 -23.14 11.67
CA TRP A 460 13.65 -24.15 12.04
C TRP A 460 14.06 -25.53 11.53
N GLY A 461 14.62 -25.59 10.31
CA GLY A 461 15.33 -26.77 9.80
C GLY A 461 14.43 -27.94 9.39
N TYR A 462 13.15 -27.70 9.12
CA TYR A 462 12.20 -28.73 8.70
C TYR A 462 12.27 -29.10 7.21
N ALA A 463 13.08 -28.39 6.42
CA ALA A 463 13.31 -28.63 4.99
C ALA A 463 14.79 -28.38 4.64
N SER A 464 15.71 -29.00 5.37
CA SER A 464 17.17 -28.79 5.19
C SER A 464 17.71 -29.25 3.82
N ASP A 465 16.98 -30.11 3.13
CA ASP A 465 17.26 -30.61 1.78
C ASP A 465 16.63 -29.75 0.66
N GLU A 466 15.92 -28.68 0.99
CA GLU A 466 15.32 -27.76 0.01
C GLU A 466 16.39 -27.12 -0.89
N ALA A 467 16.27 -27.33 -2.20
CA ALA A 467 17.21 -26.87 -3.22
C ALA A 467 16.52 -26.03 -4.32
N LEU A 468 15.62 -25.13 -3.92
CA LEU A 468 14.91 -24.22 -4.81
C LEU A 468 15.81 -23.04 -5.23
N ALA A 469 15.78 -22.68 -6.50
CA ALA A 469 16.34 -21.43 -6.99
C ALA A 469 15.45 -20.24 -6.58
N PRO A 470 16.00 -19.01 -6.45
CA PRO A 470 15.22 -17.85 -6.04
C PRO A 470 13.95 -17.60 -6.87
N ASP A 471 14.01 -17.76 -8.19
CA ASP A 471 12.84 -17.59 -9.07
C ASP A 471 11.75 -18.66 -8.83
N GLU A 472 12.11 -19.84 -8.34
CA GLU A 472 11.16 -20.92 -8.03
C GLU A 472 10.38 -20.63 -6.74
N LEU A 473 10.95 -19.85 -5.82
CA LEU A 473 10.33 -19.50 -4.54
C LEU A 473 9.04 -18.69 -4.71
N ILE A 474 8.90 -17.91 -5.79
CA ILE A 474 7.71 -17.10 -6.08
C ILE A 474 6.45 -17.97 -6.24
N GLY A 475 6.61 -19.20 -6.74
CA GLY A 475 5.51 -20.17 -6.85
C GLY A 475 5.12 -20.82 -5.52
N GLU A 476 5.83 -20.49 -4.44
CA GLU A 476 5.71 -21.06 -3.12
C GLU A 476 5.74 -22.61 -3.08
N PRO A 477 6.61 -23.32 -3.83
CA PRO A 477 6.63 -24.79 -3.88
C PRO A 477 7.30 -25.41 -2.64
N TYR A 478 7.38 -24.68 -1.54
CA TYR A 478 8.03 -25.09 -0.29
C TYR A 478 6.99 -25.43 0.78
N ARG A 479 7.44 -26.12 1.82
CA ARG A 479 6.62 -26.46 3.00
C ARG A 479 6.46 -25.26 3.94
N GLY A 480 5.25 -25.07 4.45
CA GLY A 480 4.93 -24.05 5.43
C GLY A 480 4.65 -22.67 4.81
N ILE A 481 4.10 -21.77 5.62
CA ILE A 481 3.68 -20.43 5.19
C ILE A 481 4.16 -19.35 6.15
N ARG A 482 4.18 -18.10 5.67
CA ARG A 482 4.57 -16.91 6.43
C ARG A 482 3.46 -15.85 6.53
N PRO A 483 2.30 -16.13 7.14
CA PRO A 483 1.17 -15.20 7.12
C PRO A 483 1.45 -13.91 7.88
N ALA A 484 1.08 -12.78 7.27
CA ALA A 484 1.31 -11.45 7.78
C ALA A 484 -0.01 -10.79 8.24
N PRO A 485 -0.07 -10.19 9.43
CA PRO A 485 -1.24 -9.42 9.87
C PRO A 485 -1.60 -8.28 8.90
N GLY A 486 -2.86 -8.27 8.46
CA GLY A 486 -3.42 -7.40 7.43
C GLY A 486 -3.73 -8.13 6.11
N TYR A 487 -3.14 -9.31 5.88
CA TYR A 487 -3.50 -10.14 4.74
C TYR A 487 -4.83 -10.88 4.97
N PRO A 488 -5.50 -11.38 3.92
CA PRO A 488 -6.79 -12.05 4.06
C PRO A 488 -6.82 -13.25 5.02
N ALA A 489 -5.68 -13.92 5.26
CA ALA A 489 -5.56 -15.04 6.20
C ALA A 489 -5.50 -14.60 7.67
N GLN A 490 -5.03 -13.38 7.92
CA GLN A 490 -5.01 -12.75 9.23
C GLN A 490 -5.34 -11.25 9.09
N PRO A 491 -6.61 -10.89 8.88
CA PRO A 491 -6.98 -9.52 8.52
C PRO A 491 -6.85 -8.51 9.68
N ASP A 492 -6.76 -8.97 10.92
CA ASP A 492 -6.57 -8.07 12.06
C ASP A 492 -5.14 -7.50 12.11
N HIS A 493 -5.02 -6.20 11.84
CA HIS A 493 -3.76 -5.47 11.88
C HIS A 493 -3.14 -5.37 13.29
N THR A 494 -3.95 -5.44 14.35
CA THR A 494 -3.48 -5.26 15.72
C THR A 494 -2.62 -6.42 16.22
N GLU A 495 -2.64 -7.57 15.53
CA GLU A 495 -1.74 -8.70 15.84
C GLU A 495 -0.26 -8.36 15.62
N LYS A 496 0.05 -7.29 14.87
CA LYS A 496 1.41 -6.75 14.81
C LYS A 496 1.89 -6.27 16.18
N ALA A 497 1.02 -5.80 17.06
CA ALA A 497 1.40 -5.39 18.42
C ALA A 497 2.04 -6.55 19.19
N THR A 498 1.41 -7.73 19.15
CA THR A 498 1.94 -8.94 19.78
C THR A 498 3.27 -9.34 19.15
N LEU A 499 3.34 -9.34 17.81
CA LEU A 499 4.57 -9.69 17.09
C LEU A 499 5.74 -8.75 17.43
N PHE A 500 5.51 -7.44 17.41
CA PHE A 500 6.53 -6.43 17.70
C PHE A 500 6.98 -6.47 19.16
N ARG A 501 6.08 -6.74 20.11
CA ARG A 501 6.45 -6.96 21.51
C ARG A 501 7.32 -8.20 21.70
N LEU A 502 6.99 -9.30 21.03
CA LEU A 502 7.74 -10.55 21.12
C LEU A 502 9.15 -10.46 20.51
N LEU A 503 9.27 -9.71 19.41
CA LEU A 503 10.52 -9.54 18.67
C LEU A 503 11.33 -8.32 19.09
N ASP A 504 10.79 -7.45 19.96
CA ASP A 504 11.34 -6.13 20.29
C ASP A 504 11.70 -5.36 19.01
N GLY A 505 10.68 -5.22 18.13
CA GLY A 505 10.85 -4.84 16.72
C GLY A 505 11.55 -3.50 16.48
N GLU A 506 11.24 -2.49 17.30
CA GLU A 506 11.86 -1.17 17.20
C GLU A 506 13.34 -1.22 17.51
N ARG A 507 13.73 -1.91 18.59
CA ARG A 507 15.13 -2.06 18.98
C ARG A 507 15.91 -2.95 18.02
N ASN A 508 15.35 -4.11 17.69
CA ASN A 508 16.07 -5.18 16.97
C ASN A 508 16.06 -5.00 15.45
N ALA A 509 14.99 -4.48 14.87
CA ALA A 509 14.88 -4.26 13.43
C ALA A 509 14.89 -2.77 13.04
N GLY A 510 14.71 -1.83 13.98
CA GLY A 510 14.58 -0.41 13.65
C GLY A 510 13.24 -0.06 13.01
N VAL A 511 12.22 -0.91 13.21
CA VAL A 511 10.88 -0.73 12.63
C VAL A 511 9.90 -0.37 13.74
N SER A 512 9.14 0.71 13.55
CA SER A 512 8.07 1.13 14.47
C SER A 512 6.68 0.89 13.86
N LEU A 513 5.66 0.92 14.71
CA LEU A 513 4.26 0.83 14.30
C LEU A 513 3.56 2.18 14.46
N THR A 514 2.80 2.60 13.45
CA THR A 514 1.89 3.73 13.57
C THR A 514 0.66 3.37 14.40
N GLU A 515 -0.15 4.37 14.72
CA GLU A 515 -1.46 4.18 15.37
C GLU A 515 -2.45 3.29 14.58
N SER A 516 -2.24 3.14 13.27
CA SER A 516 -3.00 2.23 12.39
C SER A 516 -2.29 0.89 12.15
N TYR A 517 -1.21 0.61 12.88
CA TYR A 517 -0.35 -0.57 12.69
C TYR A 517 0.23 -0.70 11.27
N ALA A 518 0.46 0.43 10.59
CA ALA A 518 1.41 0.49 9.48
C ALA A 518 2.84 0.43 10.04
N MET A 519 3.77 -0.11 9.27
CA MET A 519 5.17 -0.22 9.69
C MET A 519 5.98 0.93 9.10
N TRP A 520 6.89 1.48 9.90
CA TRP A 520 7.84 2.50 9.45
C TRP A 520 9.27 2.03 9.76
N PRO A 521 10.20 2.00 8.78
CA PRO A 521 10.09 2.48 7.39
C PRO A 521 9.06 1.73 6.55
N GLY A 522 8.55 2.37 5.49
CA GLY A 522 7.48 1.80 4.64
C GLY A 522 7.89 0.48 3.97
N SER A 523 9.15 0.38 3.55
CA SER A 523 9.75 -0.85 3.00
C SER A 523 10.10 -1.86 4.11
N SER A 524 9.06 -2.39 4.77
CA SER A 524 9.17 -3.36 5.85
C SER A 524 8.14 -4.48 5.70
N VAL A 525 8.51 -5.69 6.13
CA VAL A 525 7.63 -6.87 6.12
C VAL A 525 7.67 -7.54 7.49
N SER A 526 6.52 -7.95 8.01
CA SER A 526 6.43 -8.71 9.26
C SER A 526 5.35 -9.77 9.17
N GLY A 527 5.56 -10.89 9.85
CA GLY A 527 4.59 -11.97 9.91
C GLY A 527 4.98 -13.08 10.88
N ILE A 528 4.17 -14.12 10.91
CA ILE A 528 4.45 -15.36 11.63
C ILE A 528 4.89 -16.45 10.65
N TYR A 529 5.52 -17.51 11.15
CA TYR A 529 5.88 -18.71 10.40
C TYR A 529 5.10 -19.91 10.94
N LEU A 530 4.52 -20.70 10.03
CA LEU A 530 3.85 -21.97 10.31
C LEU A 530 4.52 -23.09 9.51
N ALA A 531 4.99 -24.14 10.19
CA ALA A 531 5.78 -25.20 9.58
C ALA A 531 4.95 -26.39 9.06
N HIS A 532 3.66 -26.47 9.41
CA HIS A 532 2.83 -27.62 9.05
C HIS A 532 2.70 -27.75 7.52
N PRO A 533 2.91 -28.94 6.92
CA PRO A 533 2.90 -29.11 5.47
C PRO A 533 1.55 -28.89 4.80
N GLU A 534 0.46 -29.06 5.56
CA GLU A 534 -0.89 -28.75 5.06
C GLU A 534 -1.28 -27.27 5.24
N SER A 535 -0.41 -26.42 5.78
CA SER A 535 -0.72 -25.00 5.92
C SER A 535 -0.75 -24.30 4.56
N TYR A 536 -1.74 -23.43 4.35
CA TYR A 536 -1.90 -22.70 3.10
C TYR A 536 -2.56 -21.34 3.35
N TYR A 537 -2.36 -20.40 2.43
CA TYR A 537 -3.03 -19.10 2.48
C TYR A 537 -4.51 -19.20 2.11
N PHE A 538 -5.38 -18.64 2.93
CA PHE A 538 -6.81 -18.54 2.69
C PHE A 538 -7.33 -17.15 3.05
N GLY A 539 -8.51 -16.76 2.55
CA GLY A 539 -9.20 -15.57 3.03
C GLY A 539 -10.21 -15.92 4.12
N VAL A 540 -10.14 -15.27 5.29
CA VAL A 540 -11.17 -15.37 6.34
C VAL A 540 -12.55 -14.96 5.80
N ALA A 541 -12.57 -13.99 4.89
CA ALA A 541 -13.78 -13.39 4.31
C ALA A 541 -14.66 -12.75 5.39
N LYS A 542 -15.97 -12.63 5.14
CA LYS A 542 -16.90 -11.97 6.06
C LYS A 542 -17.16 -12.81 7.31
N VAL A 543 -17.14 -12.17 8.47
CA VAL A 543 -17.42 -12.76 9.80
C VAL A 543 -18.73 -12.22 10.39
N GLU A 544 -19.39 -13.04 11.18
CA GLU A 544 -20.63 -12.74 11.88
C GLU A 544 -20.37 -12.17 13.28
N ARG A 545 -21.39 -11.52 13.83
CA ARG A 545 -21.33 -10.85 15.14
C ARG A 545 -20.91 -11.77 16.29
N ASP A 546 -21.33 -13.04 16.27
CA ASP A 546 -20.98 -14.01 17.31
C ASP A 546 -19.46 -14.27 17.41
N GLN A 547 -18.77 -14.30 16.27
CA GLN A 547 -17.31 -14.39 16.23
C GLN A 547 -16.63 -13.09 16.66
N VAL A 548 -17.18 -11.93 16.29
CA VAL A 548 -16.61 -10.63 16.68
C VAL A 548 -16.72 -10.44 18.20
N GLU A 549 -17.87 -10.78 18.80
CA GLU A 549 -18.06 -10.76 20.25
C GLU A 549 -17.14 -11.74 20.97
N ASP A 550 -16.93 -12.93 20.40
CA ASP A 550 -15.97 -13.90 20.93
C ASP A 550 -14.53 -13.42 20.83
N TYR A 551 -14.13 -12.84 19.70
CA TYR A 551 -12.81 -12.28 19.48
C TYR A 551 -12.52 -11.10 20.43
N ALA A 552 -13.51 -10.22 20.64
CA ALA A 552 -13.44 -9.12 21.60
C ALA A 552 -13.19 -9.62 23.04
N ARG A 553 -13.91 -10.67 23.46
CA ARG A 553 -13.65 -11.31 24.76
C ARG A 553 -12.24 -11.89 24.84
N ARG A 554 -11.79 -12.62 23.82
CA ARG A 554 -10.47 -13.26 23.78
C ARG A 554 -9.33 -12.25 23.84
N LYS A 555 -9.46 -11.13 23.13
CA LYS A 555 -8.47 -10.03 23.13
C LYS A 555 -8.58 -9.08 24.32
N ALA A 556 -9.60 -9.24 25.16
CA ALA A 556 -9.96 -8.28 26.20
C ALA A 556 -10.09 -6.84 25.66
N MET A 557 -10.66 -6.72 24.45
CA MET A 557 -10.83 -5.46 23.74
C MET A 557 -12.33 -5.11 23.68
N PRO A 558 -12.71 -3.84 23.82
CA PRO A 558 -14.11 -3.43 23.65
C PRO A 558 -14.65 -3.85 22.28
N LEU A 559 -15.90 -4.31 22.24
CA LEU A 559 -16.54 -4.78 20.99
C LEU A 559 -16.46 -3.74 19.87
N ALA A 560 -16.72 -2.47 20.18
CA ALA A 560 -16.67 -1.39 19.20
C ALA A 560 -15.27 -1.19 18.60
N GLU A 561 -14.21 -1.43 19.39
CA GLU A 561 -12.84 -1.33 18.89
C GLU A 561 -12.48 -2.51 17.97
N VAL A 562 -12.94 -3.72 18.30
CA VAL A 562 -12.81 -4.87 17.39
C VAL A 562 -13.61 -4.67 16.10
N GLU A 563 -14.84 -4.14 16.20
CA GLU A 563 -15.68 -3.82 15.05
C GLU A 563 -15.02 -2.80 14.12
N ARG A 564 -14.26 -1.84 14.68
CA ARG A 564 -13.44 -0.92 13.89
C ARG A 564 -12.34 -1.68 13.16
N TRP A 565 -11.47 -2.42 13.87
CA TRP A 565 -10.34 -3.12 13.23
C TRP A 565 -10.77 -4.19 12.23
N LEU A 566 -11.91 -4.85 12.45
CA LEU A 566 -12.47 -5.85 11.56
C LEU A 566 -13.48 -5.29 10.55
N GLY A 567 -13.69 -3.97 10.50
CA GLY A 567 -14.65 -3.28 9.63
C GLY A 567 -14.71 -3.82 8.18
N PRO A 568 -13.56 -4.01 7.49
CA PRO A 568 -13.51 -4.55 6.13
C PRO A 568 -14.13 -5.95 6.00
N ILE A 569 -14.13 -6.75 7.07
CA ILE A 569 -14.61 -8.13 7.08
C ILE A 569 -15.91 -8.35 7.86
N LEU A 570 -16.55 -7.30 8.40
CA LEU A 570 -17.85 -7.48 9.06
C LEU A 570 -18.95 -7.81 8.05
N ASN A 571 -19.83 -8.75 8.42
CA ASN A 571 -21.06 -9.08 7.69
C ASN A 571 -22.30 -8.28 8.17
N TYR A 572 -22.13 -7.36 9.11
CA TYR A 572 -23.21 -6.57 9.66
C TYR A 572 -22.76 -5.12 9.81
N VAL A 573 -23.72 -4.22 10.07
CA VAL A 573 -23.45 -2.82 10.39
C VAL A 573 -23.45 -2.70 11.92
N PRO A 574 -22.32 -2.31 12.55
CA PRO A 574 -22.29 -2.02 13.98
C PRO A 574 -23.32 -0.96 14.38
N ALA A 575 -23.96 -1.14 15.55
CA ALA A 575 -25.07 -0.28 15.99
C ALA A 575 -24.65 1.18 16.19
N HIS A 576 -23.43 1.43 16.67
CA HIS A 576 -22.90 2.78 16.88
C HIS A 576 -22.68 3.55 15.57
N TYR A 577 -22.53 2.87 14.42
CA TYR A 577 -22.49 3.52 13.11
C TYR A 577 -23.88 3.89 12.56
N ALA A 578 -24.94 3.31 13.12
CA ALA A 578 -26.32 3.66 12.79
C ALA A 578 -26.77 4.90 13.59
N GLU A 579 -26.41 4.98 14.87
CA GLU A 579 -26.73 6.13 15.73
C GLU A 579 -26.02 7.43 15.33
N ALA A 580 -24.83 7.36 14.72
CA ALA A 580 -24.13 8.54 14.20
C ALA A 580 -24.65 9.00 12.82
N ALA A 581 -25.58 8.24 12.21
CA ALA A 581 -26.19 8.54 10.92
C ALA A 581 -27.63 9.08 11.03
N GLU A 582 -28.20 9.05 12.23
CA GLU A 582 -29.41 9.77 12.64
C GLU A 582 -29.01 11.10 13.32
#